data_AF-A0A925QPK7-F1
#
_entry.id   AF-A0A925QPK7-F1
#
_cell.length_a   1.000
_cell.length_b   1.000
_cell.length_c   1.000
_cell.angle_alpha   90.00
_cell.angle_beta   90.00
_cell.angle_gamma   90.00
#
_symmetry.space_group_name_H-M   'P 1'
#
loop_
_entity.id
_entity.type
_entity.pdbx_description
1 polymer ?
#
loop_
_entity_poly.entity_id
_entity_poly.type
_entity_poly.pdbx_seq_one_letter_code
_entity_poly.pdbx_strand_id
1 'polypeptide(L)'
;MLWTRLLLSLGCCLTSAAAVADPGYYVVTAYDNAGLRSLNLRYWTVKARDRVETVWPELGFAYGVNSRWTTEIFASWIGASNRPTQLSSWNWSNDLLLTQGELPVDVALHTQLIRNRLGERETVIEFGPVLQTDLGRTQ
;
A
#
# COMPACT_ATOMS: atom_id res chain seq x y z
N MET A 1 -18.60 -13.13 -35.17
CA MET A 1 -17.78 -13.29 -33.94
C MET A 1 -16.74 -12.17 -33.77
N LEU A 2 -17.12 -10.90 -33.92
CA LEU A 2 -16.19 -9.76 -33.73
C LEU A 2 -16.70 -8.74 -32.69
N TRP A 3 -17.97 -8.82 -32.31
CA TRP A 3 -18.66 -7.77 -31.55
C TRP A 3 -18.60 -8.03 -30.04
N THR A 4 -18.54 -9.30 -29.62
CA THR A 4 -18.42 -9.68 -28.21
C THR A 4 -17.06 -9.31 -27.61
N ARG A 5 -16.00 -9.17 -28.42
CA ARG A 5 -14.67 -8.75 -27.98
C ARG A 5 -14.53 -7.24 -27.77
N LEU A 6 -15.36 -6.44 -28.47
CA LEU A 6 -15.35 -4.98 -28.36
C LEU A 6 -16.07 -4.49 -27.10
N LEU A 7 -17.10 -5.21 -26.66
CA LEU A 7 -17.85 -4.87 -25.44
C LEU A 7 -17.06 -5.14 -24.15
N LEU A 8 -16.19 -6.16 -24.14
CA LEU A 8 -15.31 -6.42 -23.00
C LEU A 8 -14.21 -5.37 -22.83
N SER A 9 -13.73 -4.78 -23.94
CA SER A 9 -12.68 -3.76 -23.92
C SER A 9 -13.21 -2.36 -23.57
N LEU A 10 -14.48 -2.05 -23.89
CA LEU A 10 -15.11 -0.79 -23.48
C LEU A 10 -15.50 -0.74 -22.00
N GLY A 11 -15.74 -1.91 -21.37
CA GLY A 11 -16.08 -2.00 -19.94
C GLY A 11 -14.93 -1.64 -19.00
N CYS A 12 -13.68 -1.92 -19.39
CA CYS A 12 -12.50 -1.63 -18.56
C CYS A 12 -12.12 -0.14 -18.47
N CYS A 13 -12.64 0.72 -19.35
CA CYS A 13 -12.31 2.15 -19.35
C CYS A 13 -13.27 3.01 -18.51
N LEU A 14 -14.37 2.45 -18.01
CA LEU A 14 -15.42 3.22 -17.30
C LEU A 14 -15.32 3.15 -15.77
N THR A 15 -14.37 2.39 -15.22
CA THR A 15 -14.11 2.33 -13.78
C THR A 15 -12.83 3.05 -13.38
N SER A 16 -12.31 3.96 -14.21
CA SER A 16 -11.27 4.91 -13.83
C SER A 16 -11.83 5.94 -12.86
N ALA A 17 -12.24 5.49 -11.67
CA ALA A 17 -12.29 6.36 -10.51
C ALA A 17 -10.91 7.01 -10.40
N ALA A 18 -10.87 8.32 -10.19
CA ALA A 18 -9.63 9.02 -9.94
C ALA A 18 -8.87 8.23 -8.87
N ALA A 19 -7.68 7.76 -9.21
CA ALA A 19 -6.77 7.23 -8.21
C ALA A 19 -6.40 8.42 -7.32
N VAL A 20 -7.17 8.60 -6.24
CA VAL A 20 -6.75 9.40 -5.08
C VAL A 20 -5.69 8.55 -4.40
N ALA A 21 -4.55 8.44 -5.06
CA ALA A 21 -3.41 7.77 -4.50
C ALA A 21 -2.78 8.76 -3.53
N ASP A 22 -2.93 8.46 -2.23
CA ASP A 22 -2.16 9.13 -1.20
C ASP A 22 -0.66 8.96 -1.57
N PRO A 23 0.22 9.97 -1.44
CA PRO A 23 1.60 9.88 -1.90
C PRO A 23 2.43 8.77 -1.22
N GLY A 24 1.91 8.16 -0.16
CA GLY A 24 2.47 6.96 0.44
C GLY A 24 1.89 5.73 -0.23
N TYR A 25 2.73 4.97 -0.94
CA TYR A 25 2.61 3.55 -1.34
C TYR A 25 2.71 3.29 -2.84
N TYR A 26 3.83 2.68 -3.27
CA TYR A 26 3.89 1.93 -4.54
C TYR A 26 4.78 0.68 -4.52
N VAL A 27 5.40 0.31 -3.39
CA VAL A 27 6.18 -0.94 -3.30
C VAL A 27 5.71 -1.73 -2.09
N VAL A 28 4.73 -2.61 -2.34
CA VAL A 28 4.29 -3.63 -1.39
C VAL A 28 5.01 -4.90 -1.77
N THR A 29 5.99 -5.32 -0.96
CA THR A 29 6.64 -6.61 -1.13
C THR A 29 5.81 -7.64 -0.40
N ALA A 30 5.13 -8.52 -1.15
CA ALA A 30 4.47 -9.65 -0.54
C ALA A 30 5.56 -10.66 -0.10
N TYR A 31 5.81 -10.77 1.21
CA TYR A 31 6.80 -11.70 1.74
C TYR A 31 6.27 -13.14 1.71
N ASP A 32 7.10 -14.07 1.27
CA ASP A 32 6.86 -15.53 1.30
C ASP A 32 7.30 -16.20 2.61
N ASN A 33 7.77 -15.42 3.57
CA ASN A 33 8.48 -15.91 4.76
C ASN A 33 7.52 -16.14 5.94
N ALA A 34 6.91 -17.33 5.97
CA ALA A 34 6.06 -17.77 7.06
C ALA A 34 6.77 -17.67 8.43
N GLY A 35 6.11 -17.06 9.41
CA GLY A 35 6.60 -16.89 10.78
C GLY A 35 7.57 -15.72 10.98
N LEU A 36 8.01 -15.04 9.92
CA LEU A 36 8.91 -13.89 10.03
C LEU A 36 8.22 -12.73 10.75
N ARG A 37 8.93 -12.10 11.68
CA ARG A 37 8.52 -10.87 12.36
C ARG A 37 9.50 -9.78 12.00
N SER A 38 9.02 -8.62 11.57
CA SER A 38 9.87 -7.48 11.24
C SER A 38 9.41 -6.21 11.92
N LEU A 39 10.36 -5.33 12.17
CA LEU A 39 10.12 -3.94 12.49
C LEU A 39 10.45 -3.12 11.26
N ASN A 40 9.48 -2.36 10.78
CA ASN A 40 9.61 -1.54 9.58
C ASN A 40 9.70 -0.08 10.00
N LEU A 41 10.82 0.56 9.67
CA LEU A 41 11.01 2.00 9.83
C LEU A 41 10.97 2.61 8.43
N ARG A 42 9.98 3.47 8.18
CA ARG A 42 9.85 4.15 6.90
C ARG A 42 9.91 5.65 7.12
N TYR A 43 10.55 6.34 6.18
CA TYR A 43 10.67 7.79 6.22
C TYR A 43 10.67 8.32 4.80
N TRP A 44 9.80 9.28 4.53
CA TRP A 44 9.80 10.01 3.27
C TRP A 44 9.43 11.46 3.49
N THR A 45 9.75 12.28 2.48
CA THR A 45 9.41 13.69 2.46
C THR A 45 8.89 14.10 1.09
N VAL A 46 8.04 15.13 1.08
CA VAL A 46 7.50 15.73 -0.14
C VAL A 46 7.68 17.24 -0.04
N LYS A 47 8.36 17.83 -1.02
CA LYS A 47 8.58 19.29 -1.10
C LYS A 47 8.00 19.84 -2.39
N ALA A 48 6.84 20.49 -2.29
CA ALA A 48 6.27 21.27 -3.38
C ALA A 48 6.93 22.65 -3.48
N ARG A 49 6.93 23.24 -4.69
CA ARG A 49 7.41 24.60 -4.91
C ARG A 49 6.64 25.59 -4.03
N ASP A 50 7.37 26.49 -3.37
CA ASP A 50 6.83 27.53 -2.48
C ASP A 50 6.01 27.02 -1.28
N ARG A 51 6.14 25.73 -0.90
CA ARG A 51 5.55 25.17 0.31
C ARG A 51 6.61 24.64 1.27
N VAL A 52 6.26 24.61 2.55
CA VAL A 52 7.05 23.90 3.56
C VAL A 52 7.04 22.41 3.21
N GLU A 53 8.18 21.77 3.35
CA GLU A 53 8.32 20.32 3.15
C GLU A 53 7.42 19.56 4.14
N THR A 54 6.75 18.53 3.66
CA THR A 54 6.00 17.58 4.48
C THR A 54 6.89 16.37 4.74
N VAL A 55 7.01 16.00 6.01
CA VAL A 55 7.69 14.78 6.45
C VAL A 55 6.66 13.74 6.86
N TRP A 56 7.00 12.47 6.67
CA TRP A 56 6.11 11.36 6.96
C TRP A 56 6.90 10.14 7.48
N PRO A 57 7.43 10.21 8.70
CA PRO A 57 7.94 9.04 9.41
C PRO A 57 6.84 8.04 9.74
N GLU A 58 7.20 6.76 9.70
CA GLU A 58 6.34 5.64 10.09
C GLU A 58 7.12 4.55 10.82
N LEU A 59 6.41 3.86 11.71
CA LEU A 59 6.90 2.72 12.47
C LEU A 59 5.86 1.61 12.41
N GLY A 60 6.28 0.45 11.91
CA GLY A 60 5.45 -0.73 11.73
C GLY A 60 6.02 -1.99 12.35
N PHE A 61 5.12 -2.90 12.68
CA PHE A 61 5.42 -4.26 13.07
C PHE A 61 4.66 -5.21 12.15
N ALA A 62 5.39 -6.03 11.40
CA ALA A 62 4.82 -6.99 10.47
C ALA A 62 5.04 -8.44 10.93
N TYR A 63 4.12 -9.30 10.55
CA TYR A 63 4.15 -10.73 10.81
C TYR A 63 3.66 -11.52 9.59
N GLY A 64 4.51 -12.43 9.10
CA GLY A 64 4.14 -13.44 8.12
C GLY A 64 3.33 -14.54 8.78
N VAL A 65 2.00 -14.52 8.63
CA VAL A 65 1.10 -15.51 9.23
C VAL A 65 1.33 -16.90 8.63
N ASN A 66 1.53 -16.96 7.31
CA ASN A 66 1.92 -18.15 6.56
C ASN A 66 2.65 -17.72 5.26
N SER A 67 2.95 -18.65 4.36
CA SER A 67 3.69 -18.36 3.12
C SER A 67 2.94 -17.47 2.11
N ARG A 68 1.66 -17.17 2.36
CA ARG A 68 0.78 -16.39 1.50
C ARG A 68 0.15 -15.18 2.18
N TRP A 69 0.38 -14.97 3.47
CA TRP A 69 -0.27 -13.89 4.21
C TRP A 69 0.73 -13.17 5.11
N THR A 70 0.91 -11.89 4.85
CA THR A 70 1.59 -10.97 5.76
C THR A 70 0.59 -9.96 6.30
N THR A 71 0.69 -9.65 7.60
CA THR A 71 -0.08 -8.58 8.23
C THR A 71 0.84 -7.61 8.94
N GLU A 72 0.52 -6.32 8.88
CA GLU A 72 1.31 -5.27 9.53
C GLU A 72 0.39 -4.29 10.25
N ILE A 73 0.81 -3.88 11.45
CA ILE A 73 0.22 -2.73 12.13
C ILE A 73 1.30 -1.65 12.20
N PHE A 74 0.96 -0.44 11.73
CA PHE A 74 1.90 0.67 11.74
C PHE A 74 1.25 2.01 12.08
N ALA A 75 2.07 2.92 12.60
CA ALA A 75 1.70 4.29 12.93
C ALA A 75 2.44 5.26 12.00
N SER A 76 1.75 6.34 11.64
CA SER A 76 2.27 7.37 10.74
C SER A 76 2.21 8.75 11.39
N TRP A 77 3.26 9.55 11.23
CA TRP A 77 3.35 10.92 11.76
C TRP A 77 3.60 11.91 10.61
N ILE A 78 2.53 12.40 9.99
CA ILE A 78 2.57 13.34 8.87
C ILE A 78 2.57 14.76 9.41
N GLY A 79 3.48 15.60 8.92
CA GLY A 79 3.52 17.00 9.34
C GLY A 79 4.48 17.87 8.53
N ALA A 80 4.41 19.18 8.75
CA ALA A 80 5.36 20.11 8.17
C ALA A 80 6.74 19.98 8.86
N SER A 81 7.83 20.01 8.09
CA SER A 81 9.20 19.82 8.59
C SER A 81 9.66 20.87 9.60
N ASN A 82 8.99 22.02 9.64
CA ASN A 82 9.29 23.13 10.56
C ASN A 82 8.52 23.07 11.89
N ARG A 83 7.80 21.98 12.19
CA ARG A 83 7.03 21.79 13.43
C ARG A 83 7.16 20.35 13.93
N PRO A 84 6.98 20.09 15.24
CA PRO A 84 6.89 18.72 15.74
C PRO A 84 5.75 17.95 15.06
N THR A 85 6.06 16.76 14.55
CA THR A 85 5.07 15.87 13.95
C THR A 85 4.17 15.27 15.01
N GLN A 86 2.90 15.05 14.66
CA GLN A 86 1.91 14.42 15.54
C GLN A 86 1.43 13.10 14.92
N LEU A 87 1.00 12.18 15.77
CA LEU A 87 0.46 10.90 15.32
C LEU A 87 -0.78 11.15 14.45
N SER A 88 -0.66 10.80 13.17
CA SER A 88 -1.65 11.10 12.13
C SER A 88 -2.62 9.94 11.92
N SER A 89 -2.12 8.70 11.88
CA SER A 89 -2.96 7.52 11.68
C SER A 89 -2.41 6.27 12.36
N TRP A 90 -3.34 5.36 12.64
CA TRP A 90 -3.04 3.94 12.86
C TRP A 90 -3.50 3.17 11.64
N ASN A 91 -2.69 2.22 11.20
CA ASN A 91 -2.93 1.47 9.99
C ASN A 91 -2.79 -0.01 10.31
N TRP A 92 -3.72 -0.81 9.78
CA TRP A 92 -3.62 -2.26 9.78
C TRP A 92 -3.73 -2.73 8.33
N SER A 93 -2.64 -3.30 7.81
CA SER A 93 -2.58 -3.82 6.45
C SER A 93 -2.47 -5.34 6.42
N ASN A 94 -2.95 -5.92 5.33
CA ASN A 94 -2.82 -7.33 5.01
C ASN A 94 -2.50 -7.51 3.53
N ASP A 95 -1.49 -8.32 3.26
CA ASP A 95 -1.08 -8.76 1.92
C ASP A 95 -1.34 -10.25 1.78
N LEU A 96 -2.19 -10.62 0.83
CA LEU A 96 -2.61 -11.99 0.57
C LEU A 96 -2.16 -12.41 -0.84
N LEU A 97 -1.14 -13.26 -0.94
CA LEU A 97 -0.66 -13.85 -2.20
C LEU A 97 -1.73 -14.80 -2.76
N LEU A 98 -2.26 -14.45 -3.93
CA LEU A 98 -3.22 -15.26 -4.67
C LEU A 98 -2.50 -16.27 -5.58
N THR A 99 -1.40 -15.84 -6.18
CA THR A 99 -0.50 -16.68 -6.97
C THR A 99 0.93 -16.55 -6.45
N GLN A 100 1.73 -17.59 -6.66
CA GLN A 100 3.12 -17.69 -6.27
C GLN A 100 3.89 -18.59 -7.25
N GLY A 101 4.54 -17.97 -8.24
CA GLY A 101 5.39 -18.63 -9.22
C GLY A 101 4.67 -19.45 -10.29
N GLU A 102 3.32 -19.47 -10.31
CA GLU A 102 2.56 -20.15 -11.37
C GLU A 102 2.44 -19.30 -12.65
N LEU A 103 2.70 -18.00 -12.57
CA LEU A 103 2.58 -17.02 -13.65
C LEU A 103 3.87 -16.19 -13.76
N PRO A 104 4.11 -15.52 -14.91
CA PRO A 104 5.20 -14.54 -15.03
C PRO A 104 5.07 -13.34 -14.08
N VAL A 105 3.88 -13.15 -13.52
CA VAL A 105 3.51 -12.10 -12.58
C VAL A 105 2.71 -12.75 -11.46
N ASP A 106 3.17 -12.57 -10.24
CA ASP A 106 2.42 -12.91 -9.04
C ASP A 106 1.40 -11.83 -8.70
N VAL A 107 0.23 -12.28 -8.28
CA VAL A 107 -0.89 -11.44 -7.89
C VAL A 107 -1.10 -11.61 -6.40
N ALA A 108 -1.17 -10.49 -5.68
CA ALA A 108 -1.61 -10.43 -4.30
C ALA A 108 -2.79 -9.46 -4.16
N LEU A 109 -3.56 -9.62 -3.09
CA LEU A 109 -4.56 -8.66 -2.65
C LEU A 109 -3.99 -7.90 -1.45
N HIS A 110 -3.83 -6.59 -1.59
CA HIS A 110 -3.55 -5.69 -0.49
C HIS A 110 -4.86 -5.16 0.08
N THR A 111 -4.92 -5.08 1.40
CA THR A 111 -6.00 -4.41 2.13
C THR A 111 -5.41 -3.58 3.25
N GLN A 112 -5.98 -2.42 3.53
CA GLN A 112 -5.56 -1.55 4.60
C GLN A 112 -6.76 -0.88 5.27
N LEU A 113 -6.79 -0.94 6.59
CA LEU A 113 -7.70 -0.18 7.44
C LEU A 113 -6.92 0.97 8.07
N ILE A 114 -7.34 2.20 7.81
CA ILE A 114 -6.70 3.42 8.28
C ILE A 114 -7.63 4.11 9.27
N ARG A 115 -7.12 4.40 10.47
CA ARG A 115 -7.81 5.20 11.47
C ARG A 115 -7.10 6.54 11.63
N ASN A 116 -7.70 7.58 11.05
CA ASN A 116 -7.17 8.94 11.12
C ASN A 116 -7.40 9.56 12.51
N ARG A 117 -6.37 10.24 12.99
CA ARG A 117 -6.33 10.90 14.31
C ARG A 117 -6.40 12.42 14.22
N LEU A 118 -5.94 12.99 13.11
CA LEU A 118 -5.93 14.42 12.83
C LEU A 118 -7.09 14.77 11.87
N GLY A 119 -7.82 15.85 12.15
CA GLY A 119 -9.01 16.23 11.39
C GLY A 119 -10.29 15.51 11.86
N GLU A 120 -11.19 15.20 10.93
CA GLU A 120 -12.33 14.34 11.22
C GLU A 120 -11.82 12.92 11.51
N ARG A 121 -12.30 12.31 12.59
CA ARG A 121 -11.89 10.95 13.03
C ARG A 121 -12.48 9.88 12.11
N GLU A 122 -11.97 9.85 10.90
CA GLU A 122 -12.41 8.99 9.82
C GLU A 122 -11.74 7.62 9.91
N THR A 123 -12.48 6.60 9.47
CA THR A 123 -11.95 5.28 9.20
C THR A 123 -12.02 5.06 7.70
N VAL A 124 -10.87 4.84 7.07
CA VAL A 124 -10.75 4.58 5.62
C VAL A 124 -10.39 3.12 5.42
N ILE A 125 -10.93 2.52 4.37
CA ILE A 125 -10.58 1.17 3.93
C ILE A 125 -10.05 1.29 2.50
N GLU A 126 -8.86 0.77 2.29
CA GLU A 126 -8.22 0.66 0.98
C GLU A 126 -8.02 -0.81 0.64
N PHE A 127 -8.20 -1.17 -0.62
CA PHE A 127 -7.87 -2.49 -1.11
C PHE A 127 -7.58 -2.44 -2.60
N GLY A 128 -6.70 -3.31 -3.05
CA GLY A 128 -6.33 -3.35 -4.46
C GLY A 128 -5.42 -4.53 -4.80
N PRO A 129 -5.33 -4.87 -6.09
CA PRO A 129 -4.38 -5.87 -6.54
C PRO A 129 -2.95 -5.32 -6.44
N VAL A 130 -2.03 -6.18 -6.01
CA VAL A 130 -0.59 -5.97 -6.11
C VAL A 130 -0.07 -6.95 -7.14
N LEU A 131 0.66 -6.42 -8.13
CA LEU A 131 1.30 -7.21 -9.18
C LEU A 131 2.81 -7.18 -8.93
N GLN A 132 3.39 -8.36 -8.72
CA GLN A 132 4.83 -8.53 -8.52
C GLN A 132 5.38 -9.44 -9.62
N THR A 133 6.57 -9.16 -10.12
CA THR A 133 7.24 -10.04 -11.08
C THR A 133 8.65 -10.30 -10.61
N ASP A 134 9.12 -11.54 -10.76
CA ASP A 134 10.49 -11.93 -10.45
C ASP A 134 11.44 -11.57 -11.59
N LEU A 135 11.49 -10.29 -11.96
CA LEU A 135 12.54 -9.78 -12.85
C LEU A 135 13.81 -9.51 -12.03
N GLY A 136 14.58 -10.58 -11.77
CA GLY A 136 15.99 -10.47 -11.38
C GLY A 136 16.30 -10.14 -9.91
N ARG A 137 15.37 -10.30 -8.95
CA ARG A 137 15.59 -10.07 -7.49
C ARG A 137 16.32 -8.76 -7.15
N THR A 138 16.21 -7.73 -8.00
CA THR A 138 16.72 -6.40 -7.67
C THR A 138 15.58 -5.59 -7.08
N GLN A 139 15.69 -5.35 -5.77
CA GLN A 139 14.97 -4.31 -5.05
C GLN A 139 15.65 -2.96 -5.28
#